data_AF-A0A7X9J9K3-F1
#
_entry.id   AF-A0A7X9J9K3-F1
#
_cell.length_a   1.000
_cell.length_b   1.000
_cell.length_c   1.000
_cell.angle_alpha   90.00
_cell.angle_beta   90.00
_cell.angle_gamma   90.00
#
_symmetry.space_group_name_H-M   'P 1'
#
loop_
_entity.id
_entity.type
_entity.pdbx_description
1 polymer ?
#
loop_
_entity_poly.entity_id
_entity_poly.type
_entity_poly.pdbx_seq_one_letter_code
_entity_poly.pdbx_strand_id
1 'polypeptide(L)'
;LPYLMLFPAFLKLRKIDANVERPYRVPGGKVFAWILAIVCEIFILQAVIFFVYVPGTPMDWSFAGPVLIGVVLTLIVGEILMAVSKKHKTA
;
A
#
# COMPACT_ATOMS: atom_id res chain seq x y z
N LEU A 1 -4.27 3.85 -0.13
CA LEU A 1 -3.73 2.65 0.56
C LEU A 1 -3.41 1.44 -0.32
N PRO A 2 -4.06 1.18 -1.47
CA PRO A 2 -3.71 0.03 -2.33
C PRO A 2 -2.22 -0.05 -2.71
N TYR A 3 -1.58 1.10 -2.94
CA TYR A 3 -0.14 1.16 -3.24
C TYR A 3 0.77 0.70 -2.09
N LEU A 4 0.35 0.91 -0.83
CA LEU A 4 1.07 0.36 0.32
C LEU A 4 0.97 -1.17 0.37
N MET A 5 -0.11 -1.75 -0.16
CA MET A 5 -0.26 -3.21 -0.26
C MET A 5 0.44 -3.80 -1.49
N LEU A 6 0.83 -2.98 -2.47
CA LEU A 6 1.37 -3.43 -3.75
C LEU A 6 2.80 -3.95 -3.62
N PHE A 7 3.69 -3.22 -2.93
CA PHE A 7 5.07 -3.64 -2.69
C PHE A 7 5.21 -4.91 -1.83
N PRO A 8 4.48 -5.07 -0.70
CA PRO A 8 4.55 -6.31 0.07
C PRO A 8 3.90 -7.47 -0.68
N ALA A 9 2.83 -7.23 -1.46
CA ALA A 9 2.26 -8.25 -2.35
C ALA A 9 3.26 -8.69 -3.43
N PHE A 10 4.00 -7.76 -4.03
CA PHE A 10 5.07 -8.07 -4.99
C PHE A 10 6.14 -8.99 -4.38
N LEU A 11 6.63 -8.67 -3.18
CA LEU A 11 7.62 -9.49 -2.48
C LEU A 11 7.03 -10.86 -2.08
N LYS A 12 5.79 -10.89 -1.59
CA LYS A 12 5.07 -12.12 -1.23
C LYS A 12 4.90 -13.04 -2.44
N LEU A 13 4.47 -12.52 -3.58
CA LEU A 13 4.34 -13.29 -4.82
C LEU A 13 5.68 -13.82 -5.33
N ARG A 14 6.79 -13.11 -5.10
CA ARG A 14 8.13 -13.58 -5.49
C ARG A 14 8.68 -14.64 -4.53
N LYS A 15 8.11 -14.76 -3.33
CA LYS A 15 8.42 -15.80 -2.35
C LYS A 15 7.57 -17.06 -2.54
N ILE A 16 6.26 -16.90 -2.73
CA ILE A 16 5.31 -18.02 -2.85
C ILE A 16 5.38 -18.63 -4.26
N ASP A 17 5.32 -17.79 -5.30
CA ASP A 17 5.29 -18.23 -6.71
C ASP A 17 6.62 -17.92 -7.39
N ALA A 18 7.70 -18.48 -6.85
CA ALA A 18 9.07 -18.25 -7.31
C ALA A 18 9.37 -18.91 -8.66
N ASN A 19 8.75 -20.06 -8.95
CA ASN A 19 9.00 -20.86 -10.16
C ASN A 19 8.21 -20.41 -11.39
N VAL A 20 7.31 -19.43 -11.25
CA VAL A 20 6.52 -18.91 -12.37
C VAL A 20 7.44 -18.19 -13.36
N GLU A 21 7.31 -18.54 -14.64
CA GLU A 21 7.98 -17.83 -15.73
C GLU A 21 7.35 -16.44 -15.88
N ARG A 22 8.18 -15.39 -15.80
CA ARG A 22 7.72 -14.00 -15.85
C ARG A 22 8.34 -13.34 -17.07
N PRO A 23 7.53 -12.80 -18.01
CA PRO A 23 8.04 -12.12 -19.21
C PRO A 23 9.02 -10.98 -18.89
N TYR A 24 8.84 -10.35 -17.73
CA TYR A 24 9.77 -9.38 -17.17
C TYR A 24 10.19 -9.77 -15.75
N ARG A 25 11.50 -9.63 -15.48
CA ARG A 25 12.09 -9.78 -14.14
C ARG A 25 12.92 -8.55 -13.83
N VAL A 26 12.71 -7.98 -12.64
CA VAL A 26 13.54 -6.88 -12.14
C VAL A 26 15.02 -7.34 -12.15
N PRO A 27 15.91 -6.60 -12.83
CA PRO A 27 17.34 -6.91 -12.84
C PRO A 27 17.93 -6.75 -11.42
N GLY A 28 19.05 -7.39 -11.10
CA GLY A 28 19.71 -7.27 -9.79
C GLY A 28 19.33 -8.32 -8.73
N GLY A 29 18.51 -9.31 -9.08
CA GLY A 29 18.23 -10.45 -8.22
C GLY A 29 17.21 -10.18 -7.09
N LYS A 30 17.13 -11.10 -6.12
CA LYS A 30 16.11 -11.05 -5.05
C LYS A 30 16.36 -9.93 -4.04
N VAL A 31 17.62 -9.71 -3.65
CA VAL A 31 18.01 -8.71 -2.64
C VAL A 31 17.77 -7.30 -3.15
N PHE A 32 18.15 -7.01 -4.41
CA PHE A 32 17.92 -5.70 -5.02
C PHE A 32 16.42 -5.38 -5.13
N ALA A 33 15.60 -6.37 -5.54
CA ALA A 33 14.15 -6.21 -5.57
C ALA A 33 13.55 -5.91 -4.18
N TRP A 34 14.12 -6.49 -3.13
CA TRP A 34 13.75 -6.19 -1.74
C TRP A 34 14.10 -4.76 -1.33
N ILE A 35 15.31 -4.31 -1.64
CA ILE A 35 15.76 -2.94 -1.36
C ILE A 35 14.86 -1.93 -2.07
N LEU A 36 14.61 -2.12 -3.36
CA LEU A 36 13.74 -1.23 -4.13
C LEU A 36 12.32 -1.17 -3.55
N ALA A 37 11.74 -2.33 -3.20
CA ALA A 37 10.41 -2.38 -2.61
C ALA A 37 10.34 -1.63 -1.28
N ILE A 38 11.30 -1.87 -0.37
CA ILE A 38 11.35 -1.19 0.94
C ILE A 38 11.52 0.32 0.76
N VAL A 39 12.43 0.76 -0.10
CA VAL A 39 12.67 2.18 -0.34
C VAL A 39 11.39 2.85 -0.84
N CYS A 40 10.74 2.30 -1.87
CA CYS A 40 9.49 2.83 -2.39
C CYS A 40 8.38 2.86 -1.33
N GLU A 41 8.31 1.84 -0.49
CA GLU A 41 7.29 1.75 0.56
C GLU A 41 7.51 2.81 1.65
N ILE A 42 8.76 3.05 2.06
CA ILE A 42 9.11 4.15 2.99
C ILE A 42 8.73 5.50 2.39
N PHE A 43 9.02 5.73 1.10
CA PHE A 43 8.65 6.98 0.44
C PHE A 43 7.14 7.23 0.44
N ILE A 44 6.34 6.20 0.18
CA ILE A 44 4.87 6.32 0.21
C ILE A 44 4.39 6.58 1.64
N LEU A 45 4.96 5.90 2.65
CA LEU A 45 4.61 6.15 4.05
C LEU A 45 4.93 7.59 4.45
N GLN A 46 6.10 8.10 4.07
CA GLN A 46 6.48 9.50 4.30
C GLN A 46 5.51 10.46 3.61
N ALA A 47 5.14 10.20 2.35
CA ALA A 47 4.18 11.02 1.63
C ALA A 47 2.81 11.04 2.33
N VAL A 48 2.34 9.91 2.85
CA VAL A 48 1.07 9.83 3.61
C VAL A 48 1.16 10.61 4.92
N ILE A 49 2.27 10.52 5.64
CA ILE A 49 2.48 11.26 6.89
C ILE A 49 2.54 12.76 6.60
N PHE A 50 3.36 13.17 5.62
CA PHE A 50 3.55 14.58 5.25
C PHE A 50 2.33 15.19 4.56
N PHE A 51 1.41 14.38 4.06
CA PHE A 51 0.13 14.86 3.55
C PHE A 51 -0.73 15.50 4.64
N VAL A 52 -0.63 15.00 5.88
CA VAL A 52 -1.43 15.50 7.01
C VAL A 52 -0.58 16.36 7.93
N TYR A 53 0.69 16.00 8.13
CA TYR A 53 1.58 16.66 9.08
C TYR A 53 2.73 17.37 8.39
N VAL A 54 2.83 18.69 8.56
CA VAL A 54 3.98 19.49 8.10
C VAL A 54 4.85 19.87 9.31
N PRO A 55 6.13 19.49 9.33
CA PRO A 55 7.01 19.85 10.44
C PRO A 55 7.26 21.37 10.46
N GLY A 56 7.12 21.98 11.64
CA GLY A 56 7.36 23.42 11.85
C GLY A 56 6.10 24.31 11.82
N THR A 57 4.92 23.75 11.51
CA THR A 57 3.64 24.45 11.59
C THR A 57 2.70 23.79 12.60
N PRO A 58 1.84 24.55 13.31
CA PRO A 58 0.80 23.95 14.14
C PRO A 58 -0.13 23.07 13.29
N MET A 59 -0.53 21.93 13.86
CA MET A 59 -1.42 20.97 13.19
C MET A 59 -2.77 21.61 12.89
N ASP A 60 -3.08 21.82 11.61
CA ASP A 60 -4.39 22.34 11.20
C ASP A 60 -5.44 21.21 11.17
N TRP A 61 -6.14 21.07 12.29
CA TRP A 61 -7.21 20.10 12.46
C TRP A 61 -8.41 20.35 11.54
N SER A 62 -8.59 21.57 11.02
CA SER A 62 -9.65 21.88 10.06
C SER A 62 -9.41 21.23 8.70
N PHE A 63 -8.15 20.98 8.33
CA PHE A 63 -7.81 20.23 7.12
C PHE A 63 -7.57 18.75 7.41
N ALA A 64 -6.85 18.43 8.49
CA ALA A 64 -6.52 17.04 8.82
C ALA A 64 -7.72 16.19 9.21
N GLY A 65 -8.68 16.75 9.95
CA GLY A 65 -9.87 16.04 10.39
C GLY A 65 -10.68 15.48 9.20
N PRO A 66 -11.13 16.33 8.26
CA PRO A 66 -11.87 15.88 7.08
C PRO A 66 -11.10 14.87 6.22
N VAL A 67 -9.79 15.07 6.04
CA VAL A 67 -8.94 14.14 5.28
C VAL A 67 -8.90 12.76 5.93
N LEU A 68 -8.64 12.70 7.24
CA LEU A 68 -8.58 11.43 7.97
C LEU A 68 -9.92 10.71 7.95
N ILE A 69 -11.04 11.43 8.11
CA ILE A 69 -12.39 10.88 8.01
C ILE A 69 -12.62 10.28 6.62
N GLY A 70 -12.26 11.00 5.55
CA GLY A 70 -12.37 10.50 4.18
C GLY A 70 -11.55 9.22 3.94
N VAL A 71 -10.32 9.16 4.47
CA VAL A 71 -9.47 7.96 4.39
C VAL A 71 -10.10 6.78 5.12
N VAL A 72 -10.59 6.99 6.35
CA VAL A 72 -11.26 5.93 7.12
C VAL A 72 -12.51 5.43 6.41
N LEU A 73 -13.32 6.33 5.86
CA LEU A 73 -14.56 5.97 5.16
C LEU A 73 -14.27 5.17 3.88
N THR A 74 -13.28 5.59 3.09
CA THR A 74 -12.86 4.84 1.89
C THR A 74 -12.30 3.46 2.21
N LEU A 75 -11.57 3.31 3.32
CA LEU A 75 -11.10 2.01 3.80
C LEU A 75 -12.24 1.08 4.21
N ILE A 76 -13.22 1.59 4.96
CA ILE A 76 -14.39 0.81 5.39
C ILE A 76 -15.16 0.31 4.16
N VAL A 77 -15.43 1.20 3.20
CA VAL A 77 -16.11 0.82 1.95
C VAL A 77 -15.31 -0.23 1.18
N GLY A 78 -13.99 -0.04 1.06
CA GLY A 78 -13.09 -1.02 0.42
C GLY A 78 -13.14 -2.39 1.08
N GLU A 79 -13.10 -2.45 2.41
CA GLU A 79 -13.18 -3.69 3.17
C GLU A 79 -14.54 -4.39 2.98
N ILE A 80 -15.64 -3.64 3.02
CA ILE A 80 -16.99 -4.16 2.75
C ILE A 80 -17.06 -4.78 1.35
N LEU A 81 -16.55 -4.07 0.33
CA LEU A 81 -16.53 -4.58 -1.05
C LEU A 81 -15.73 -5.88 -1.17
N MET A 82 -14.56 -5.96 -0.53
CA MET A 82 -13.75 -7.18 -0.50
C MET A 82 -14.46 -8.34 0.22
N ALA A 83 -15.10 -8.07 1.36
CA ALA A 83 -15.84 -9.06 2.12
C ALA A 83 -17.02 -9.65 1.32
N VAL A 84 -17.79 -8.78 0.63
CA VAL A 84 -18.89 -9.21 -0.25
C VAL A 84 -18.36 -10.01 -1.44
N SER A 85 -17.27 -9.57 -2.08
CA SER A 85 -16.66 -10.29 -3.20
C SER A 85 -16.17 -11.69 -2.81
N LYS A 86 -15.54 -11.82 -1.62
CA LYS A 86 -15.10 -13.12 -1.10
C LYS A 86 -16.26 -14.09 -0.87
N LYS A 87 -17.41 -13.58 -0.39
CA LYS A 87 -18.63 -14.36 -0.22
C LYS A 87 -19.16 -14.91 -1.55
N HIS A 88 -19.09 -14.14 -2.63
CA HIS A 88 -19.48 -14.58 -3.98
C HIS A 88 -18.54 -15.62 -4.61
N LYS A 89 -17.25 -15.65 -4.23
CA LYS A 89 -16.31 -16.70 -4.71
C LYS A 89 -16.43 -18.03 -3.97
N THR A 90 -17.16 -18.07 -2.85
CA THR A 90 -17.30 -19.27 -1.99
C THR A 90 -18.69 -19.89 -2.09
N ALA A 91 -19.59 -19.29 -2.88
CA ALA A 91 -20.92 -19.81 -3.23
C ALA A 91 -20.91 -20.33 -4.67
#